data_AF-A0A165HH44-F1
#
_entry.id   AF-A0A165HH44-F1
#
_cell.length_a   1.000
_cell.length_b   1.000
_cell.length_c   1.000
_cell.angle_alpha   90.00
_cell.angle_beta   90.00
_cell.angle_gamma   90.00
#
_symmetry.space_group_name_H-M   'P 1'
#
loop_
_entity.id
_entity.type
_entity.pdbx_description
1 polymer ?
#
loop_
_entity_poly.entity_id
_entity_poly.type
_entity_poly.pdbx_seq_one_letter_code
_entity_poly.pdbx_strand_id
1 'polypeptide(L)'
;PPVALPQVQPPVPVPNNGQELLINMAVIDGKVIQHWICAVPNCPRPLDNYKNGRFCKPHLDLAQQGNDGVQNRVHLPDIDGIPGNQVPHTLRPRSVHCIQTAQWACGYPIAWTKFYDSESLTQVYTFLSWIWPNPLTRPTYISYDNACKLLRHIVTQHFGDQWIQVTRFLVDTWHYINHVADDDVCRVWCNPVPMDGSQPDLVLEKRDINGNLHQTRAFNMETAEQFNSWLDRYKGLLEQMTATSHDFVMHTLFMLYGEMVEERI
;
A
#
# COMPACT_ATOMS: atom_id res chain seq x y z
N PRO A 1 -22.07 -0.57 20.53
CA PRO A 1 -22.57 -1.12 19.25
C PRO A 1 -21.54 -0.91 18.14
N PRO A 2 -21.23 -1.90 17.29
CA PRO A 2 -20.42 -1.62 16.11
C PRO A 2 -21.22 -0.63 15.26
N VAL A 3 -20.65 0.56 15.07
CA VAL A 3 -21.32 1.62 14.31
C VAL A 3 -21.32 1.17 12.87
N ALA A 4 -22.52 0.93 12.33
CA ALA A 4 -22.70 0.62 10.93
C ALA A 4 -22.31 1.86 10.12
N LEU A 5 -21.59 1.65 9.02
CA LEU A 5 -21.43 2.67 7.99
C LEU A 5 -22.83 3.19 7.61
N PRO A 6 -22.99 4.50 7.32
CA PRO A 6 -24.24 5.01 6.79
C PRO A 6 -24.69 4.20 5.56
N GLN A 7 -26.00 4.12 5.30
CA GLN A 7 -26.48 3.41 4.11
C GLN A 7 -26.14 4.13 2.80
N VAL A 8 -25.82 5.43 2.86
CA VAL A 8 -25.55 6.27 1.71
C VAL A 8 -24.33 7.15 2.00
N GLN A 9 -23.41 7.25 1.04
CA GLN A 9 -22.24 8.12 1.17
C GLN A 9 -22.64 9.59 1.02
N PRO A 10 -22.03 10.52 1.80
CA PRO A 10 -22.25 11.95 1.59
C PRO A 10 -21.73 12.38 0.20
N PRO A 11 -22.45 13.24 -0.54
CA PRO A 11 -22.06 13.68 -1.87
C PRO A 11 -20.68 14.34 -1.86
N VAL A 12 -19.88 14.13 -2.91
CA VAL A 12 -18.61 14.83 -3.06
C VAL A 12 -18.89 16.32 -3.26
N PRO A 13 -18.16 17.23 -2.58
CA PRO A 13 -18.33 18.66 -2.80
C PRO A 13 -18.01 19.01 -4.27
N VAL A 14 -19.03 19.37 -5.03
CA VAL A 14 -18.88 19.85 -6.41
C VAL A 14 -18.43 21.31 -6.36
N PRO A 15 -17.34 21.72 -7.04
CA PRO A 15 -16.96 23.13 -7.13
C PRO A 15 -18.09 23.94 -7.79
N ASN A 16 -18.60 24.97 -7.10
CA ASN A 16 -19.75 25.79 -7.53
C ASN A 16 -19.54 26.58 -8.86
N ASN A 17 -18.38 26.48 -9.51
CA ASN A 17 -17.94 27.44 -10.53
C ASN A 17 -17.87 26.90 -11.96
N GLY A 18 -18.44 25.73 -12.26
CA GLY A 18 -18.37 25.17 -13.62
C GLY A 18 -16.95 24.84 -14.10
N GLN A 19 -16.00 24.75 -13.16
CA GLN A 19 -14.70 24.14 -13.43
C GLN A 19 -14.90 22.64 -13.63
N GLU A 20 -14.21 22.08 -14.63
CA GLU A 20 -14.19 20.65 -14.91
C GLU A 20 -13.99 19.84 -13.63
N LEU A 21 -14.66 18.69 -13.58
CA LEU A 21 -14.65 17.71 -12.49
C LEU A 21 -13.20 17.32 -12.15
N LEU A 22 -12.58 18.05 -11.23
CA LEU A 22 -11.17 17.89 -10.90
C LEU A 22 -11.05 16.78 -9.85
N ILE A 23 -10.80 15.57 -10.34
CA ILE A 23 -10.63 14.40 -9.46
C ILE A 23 -9.31 14.53 -8.72
N ASN A 24 -9.41 14.72 -7.41
CA ASN A 24 -8.29 14.60 -6.49
C ASN A 24 -8.25 13.17 -5.94
N MET A 25 -7.52 12.29 -6.63
CA MET A 25 -7.41 10.87 -6.29
C MET A 25 -5.95 10.46 -6.07
N ALA A 26 -5.68 9.87 -4.91
CA ALA A 26 -4.44 9.13 -4.67
C ALA A 26 -4.64 7.64 -4.96
N VAL A 27 -3.62 6.98 -5.48
CA VAL A 27 -3.55 5.54 -5.72
C VAL A 27 -2.42 4.99 -4.87
N ILE A 28 -2.70 3.96 -4.09
CA ILE A 28 -1.70 3.29 -3.25
C ILE A 28 -1.55 1.84 -3.66
N ASP A 29 -0.31 1.35 -3.64
CA ASP A 29 0.00 -0.03 -3.96
C ASP A 29 1.37 -0.46 -3.38
N GLY A 30 1.52 -1.76 -3.14
CA GLY A 30 2.69 -2.39 -2.56
C GLY A 30 3.57 -3.07 -3.61
N LYS A 31 4.87 -2.73 -3.63
CA LYS A 31 5.85 -3.40 -4.50
C LYS A 31 6.82 -4.26 -3.70
N VAL A 32 6.92 -5.54 -4.05
CA VAL A 32 7.91 -6.44 -3.45
C VAL A 32 9.29 -6.17 -4.04
N ILE A 33 10.11 -5.43 -3.27
CA ILE A 33 11.55 -5.22 -3.50
C ILE A 33 12.27 -5.77 -2.28
N GLN A 34 13.12 -6.78 -2.50
CA GLN A 34 13.73 -7.52 -1.41
C GLN A 34 14.81 -6.68 -0.70
N HIS A 35 14.53 -6.20 0.50
CA HIS A 35 15.53 -5.47 1.28
C HIS A 35 15.76 -6.14 2.64
N TRP A 36 17.00 -6.52 2.94
CA TRP A 36 17.31 -7.35 4.10
C TRP A 36 17.24 -6.59 5.43
N ILE A 37 16.64 -7.23 6.43
CA ILE A 37 16.46 -6.77 7.81
C ILE A 37 16.83 -7.89 8.79
N CYS A 38 16.88 -7.55 10.07
CA CYS A 38 17.23 -8.48 11.14
C CYS A 38 16.41 -9.78 11.09
N ALA A 39 17.09 -10.91 11.27
CA ALA A 39 16.49 -12.24 11.32
C ALA A 39 15.54 -12.45 12.50
N VAL A 40 15.66 -11.65 13.56
CA VAL A 40 14.75 -11.72 14.72
C VAL A 40 13.33 -11.32 14.29
N PRO A 41 12.30 -12.13 14.60
CA PRO A 41 10.90 -11.80 14.33
C PRO A 41 10.52 -10.43 14.90
N ASN A 42 9.67 -9.68 14.18
CA ASN A 42 9.19 -8.35 14.56
C ASN A 42 10.29 -7.30 14.78
N CYS A 43 11.53 -7.55 14.33
CA CYS A 43 12.62 -6.58 14.38
C CYS A 43 12.80 -5.89 13.01
N PRO A 44 12.40 -4.62 12.84
CA PRO A 44 12.54 -3.91 11.56
C PRO A 44 13.94 -3.34 11.34
N ARG A 45 14.86 -3.53 12.30
CA ARG A 45 16.18 -2.89 12.27
C ARG A 45 17.02 -3.44 11.11
N PRO A 46 17.83 -2.57 10.48
CA PRO A 46 18.71 -2.98 9.41
C PRO A 46 19.80 -3.91 9.93
N LEU A 47 20.36 -4.72 9.03
CA LEU A 47 21.53 -5.54 9.33
C LEU A 47 22.72 -4.66 9.69
N ASP A 48 23.49 -5.08 10.70
CA ASP A 48 24.76 -4.42 11.03
C ASP A 48 25.78 -4.61 9.90
N ASN A 49 25.84 -5.82 9.35
CA ASN A 49 26.57 -6.15 8.14
C ASN A 49 25.59 -6.64 7.06
N TYR A 50 25.36 -5.81 6.05
CA TYR A 50 24.40 -6.12 4.99
C TYR A 50 24.87 -7.23 4.03
N LYS A 51 26.19 -7.40 3.85
CA LYS A 51 26.73 -8.32 2.82
C LYS A 51 26.56 -9.78 3.20
N ASN A 52 26.77 -10.12 4.47
CA ASN A 52 26.74 -11.49 4.96
C ASN A 52 26.21 -11.64 6.39
N GLY A 53 25.74 -10.54 7.00
CA GLY A 53 25.14 -10.58 8.32
C GLY A 53 23.68 -11.01 8.28
N ARG A 54 23.17 -11.38 9.46
CA ARG A 54 21.77 -11.78 9.68
C ARG A 54 21.08 -11.01 10.80
N PHE A 55 21.84 -10.26 11.59
CA PHE A 55 21.33 -9.54 12.75
C PHE A 55 21.67 -8.05 12.68
N CYS A 56 20.83 -7.25 13.33
CA CYS A 56 21.10 -5.85 13.61
C CYS A 56 22.07 -5.71 14.79
N LYS A 57 22.67 -4.54 14.97
CA LYS A 57 23.65 -4.27 16.04
C LYS A 57 23.19 -4.73 17.44
N PRO A 58 21.93 -4.50 17.86
CA PRO A 58 21.43 -4.96 19.16
C PRO A 58 21.21 -6.47 19.30
N HIS A 59 21.23 -7.23 18.20
CA HIS A 59 21.03 -8.68 18.19
C HIS A 59 22.28 -9.43 17.66
N LEU A 60 23.45 -8.77 17.64
CA LEU A 60 24.70 -9.39 17.19
C LEU A 60 25.18 -10.50 18.12
N ASP A 61 24.82 -10.44 19.39
CA ASP A 61 25.04 -11.49 20.38
C ASP A 61 24.39 -12.82 19.97
N LEU A 62 23.21 -12.76 19.34
CA LEU A 62 22.54 -13.94 18.76
C LEU A 62 23.33 -14.55 17.59
N ALA A 63 24.24 -13.80 16.96
CA ALA A 63 25.11 -14.33 15.91
C ALA A 63 26.12 -15.34 16.47
N GLN A 64 26.59 -15.13 17.69
CA GLN A 64 27.60 -15.94 18.39
C GLN A 64 27.02 -17.22 19.00
N GLN A 65 25.69 -17.28 19.19
CA GLN A 65 24.97 -18.46 19.65
C GLN A 65 24.77 -19.53 18.54
N GLY A 66 25.51 -19.44 17.43
CA GLY A 66 25.34 -20.34 16.28
C GLY A 66 26.01 -21.70 16.45
N ASN A 67 25.21 -22.77 16.35
CA ASN A 67 25.59 -24.14 15.99
C ASN A 67 26.56 -24.88 16.93
N ASP A 68 26.04 -25.45 18.03
CA ASP A 68 26.54 -26.77 18.44
C ASP A 68 26.06 -27.76 17.37
N GLY A 69 26.96 -28.06 16.43
CA GLY A 69 26.65 -28.73 15.18
C GLY A 69 25.93 -30.05 15.36
N VAL A 70 24.68 -30.11 14.93
CA VAL A 70 24.05 -31.36 14.53
C VAL A 70 23.29 -31.10 13.24
N GLN A 71 23.99 -31.32 12.12
CA GLN A 71 23.31 -31.80 10.93
C GLN A 71 22.64 -33.10 11.30
N ASN A 72 21.32 -33.14 11.39
CA ASN A 72 20.55 -34.34 11.16
C ASN A 72 19.09 -33.97 10.89
N ARG A 73 18.51 -34.58 9.85
CA ARG A 73 17.06 -34.63 9.64
C ARG A 73 16.43 -35.47 10.75
N VAL A 74 16.32 -34.89 11.94
CA VAL A 74 15.69 -35.50 13.12
C VAL A 74 14.69 -34.49 13.64
N HIS A 75 13.51 -34.99 13.97
CA HIS A 75 12.44 -34.28 14.66
C HIS A 75 13.04 -33.33 15.71
N LEU A 76 12.96 -32.03 15.47
CA LEU A 76 13.56 -31.02 16.34
C LEU A 76 12.87 -31.08 17.71
N PRO A 77 13.60 -31.18 18.82
CA PRO A 77 13.00 -31.14 20.15
C PRO A 77 12.39 -29.76 20.41
N ASP A 78 11.34 -29.74 21.22
CA ASP A 78 10.68 -28.50 21.63
C ASP A 78 11.66 -27.66 22.45
N ILE A 79 11.94 -26.43 21.98
CA ILE A 79 12.74 -25.45 22.72
C ILE A 79 11.76 -24.56 23.47
N ASP A 80 11.85 -24.52 24.81
CA ASP A 80 11.01 -23.68 25.68
C ASP A 80 9.49 -23.83 25.47
N GLY A 81 9.04 -25.06 25.18
CA GLY A 81 7.62 -25.38 24.97
C GLY A 81 7.06 -24.98 23.59
N ILE A 82 7.93 -24.59 22.65
CA ILE A 82 7.55 -24.30 21.27
C ILE A 82 7.77 -25.58 20.42
N PRO A 83 6.72 -26.11 19.78
CA PRO A 83 6.81 -27.24 18.86
C PRO A 83 7.95 -27.05 17.85
N GLY A 84 8.76 -28.08 17.58
CA GLY A 84 9.91 -28.00 16.66
C GLY A 84 9.63 -27.43 15.25
N ASN A 85 8.37 -27.44 14.79
CA ASN A 85 7.92 -26.83 13.53
C ASN A 85 7.63 -25.31 13.62
N GLN A 86 7.67 -24.73 14.80
CA GLN A 86 7.47 -23.31 15.10
C GLN A 86 8.76 -22.60 15.50
N VAL A 87 9.90 -23.31 15.53
CA VAL A 87 11.22 -22.72 15.79
C VAL A 87 11.58 -21.76 14.64
N PRO A 88 11.68 -20.44 14.89
CA PRO A 88 12.07 -19.49 13.86
C PRO A 88 13.53 -19.74 13.47
N HIS A 89 13.76 -20.29 12.28
CA HIS A 89 15.13 -20.51 11.79
C HIS A 89 15.78 -19.18 11.40
N THR A 90 16.60 -18.61 12.30
CA THR A 90 17.39 -17.38 12.08
C THR A 90 18.65 -17.61 11.24
N LEU A 91 18.62 -18.62 10.36
CA LEU A 91 19.74 -18.99 9.47
C LEU A 91 19.93 -17.99 8.33
N ARG A 92 18.89 -17.20 8.02
CA ARG A 92 18.92 -16.14 7.02
C ARG A 92 18.34 -14.86 7.60
N PRO A 93 18.78 -13.68 7.12
CA PRO A 93 18.06 -12.45 7.37
C PRO A 93 16.62 -12.55 6.84
N ARG A 94 15.72 -11.77 7.43
CA ARG A 94 14.37 -11.56 6.87
C ARG A 94 14.46 -10.43 5.85
N SER A 95 13.47 -10.32 4.98
CA SER A 95 13.33 -9.15 4.10
C SER A 95 12.12 -8.33 4.52
N VAL A 96 12.14 -7.05 4.15
CA VAL A 96 10.94 -6.21 4.08
C VAL A 96 9.89 -6.94 3.22
N HIS A 97 8.63 -6.87 3.62
CA HIS A 97 7.52 -7.49 2.91
C HIS A 97 7.25 -6.79 1.58
N CYS A 98 7.02 -5.48 1.62
CA CYS A 98 6.88 -4.64 0.43
C CYS A 98 7.29 -3.19 0.73
N ILE A 99 7.55 -2.46 -0.34
CA ILE A 99 7.59 -1.00 -0.33
C ILE A 99 6.20 -0.53 -0.71
N GLN A 100 5.48 0.09 0.23
CA GLN A 100 4.20 0.72 -0.07
C GLN A 100 4.45 2.09 -0.70
N THR A 101 3.74 2.38 -1.79
CA THR A 101 3.85 3.63 -2.51
C THR A 101 2.50 4.34 -2.57
N ALA A 102 2.53 5.67 -2.67
CA ALA A 102 1.37 6.52 -2.88
C ALA A 102 1.66 7.49 -4.02
N GLN A 103 0.71 7.64 -4.94
CA GLN A 103 0.83 8.47 -6.13
C GLN A 103 -0.49 9.18 -6.39
N TRP A 104 -0.45 10.31 -7.09
CA TRP A 104 -1.64 10.90 -7.66
C TRP A 104 -2.12 10.08 -8.87
N ALA A 105 -3.41 10.14 -9.20
CA ALA A 105 -3.97 9.48 -10.39
C ALA A 105 -3.42 10.03 -11.72
N CYS A 106 -2.69 11.15 -11.70
CA CYS A 106 -1.88 11.62 -12.84
C CYS A 106 -0.52 10.92 -12.97
N GLY A 107 -0.15 10.08 -12.00
CA GLY A 107 1.14 9.37 -11.94
C GLY A 107 2.17 10.03 -11.03
N TYR A 108 1.95 11.26 -10.57
CA TYR A 108 2.95 11.96 -9.78
C TYR A 108 3.16 11.29 -8.41
N PRO A 109 4.39 10.92 -8.03
CA PRO A 109 4.65 10.21 -6.80
C PRO A 109 4.51 11.13 -5.57
N ILE A 110 3.85 10.65 -4.53
CA ILE A 110 3.57 11.42 -3.31
C ILE A 110 4.54 11.00 -2.21
N ALA A 111 4.55 9.71 -1.87
CA ALA A 111 5.30 9.19 -0.75
C ALA A 111 5.48 7.67 -0.85
N TRP A 112 6.39 7.14 -0.02
CA TRP A 112 6.59 5.71 0.14
C TRP A 112 6.98 5.35 1.56
N THR A 113 6.82 4.08 1.91
CA THR A 113 7.28 3.51 3.17
C THR A 113 7.60 2.03 3.03
N LYS A 114 8.27 1.44 4.03
CA LYS A 114 8.53 0.00 4.11
C LYS A 114 7.52 -0.66 5.01
N PHE A 115 6.85 -1.69 4.51
CA PHE A 115 6.08 -2.62 5.33
C PHE A 115 6.94 -3.85 5.61
N TYR A 116 7.25 -4.09 6.89
CA TYR A 116 8.30 -5.03 7.27
C TYR A 116 7.81 -6.48 7.29
N ASP A 117 6.74 -6.75 8.04
CA ASP A 117 6.28 -8.13 8.30
C ASP A 117 5.08 -8.53 7.42
N SER A 118 4.26 -7.55 7.05
CA SER A 118 3.03 -7.77 6.25
C SER A 118 2.48 -6.44 5.76
N GLU A 119 1.75 -6.46 4.65
CA GLU A 119 0.86 -5.37 4.26
C GLU A 119 -0.42 -5.38 5.13
N SER A 120 -0.28 -4.97 6.38
CA SER A 120 -1.40 -4.93 7.33
C SER A 120 -2.21 -3.65 7.20
N LEU A 121 -3.52 -3.75 7.45
CA LEU A 121 -4.43 -2.60 7.42
C LEU A 121 -4.00 -1.48 8.39
N THR A 122 -3.41 -1.83 9.53
CA THR A 122 -2.89 -0.85 10.50
C THR A 122 -1.67 -0.10 9.96
N GLN A 123 -0.78 -0.78 9.22
CA GLN A 123 0.36 -0.13 8.58
C GLN A 123 -0.09 0.79 7.44
N VAL A 124 -1.07 0.37 6.64
CA VAL A 124 -1.69 1.21 5.60
C VAL A 124 -2.36 2.44 6.21
N TYR A 125 -3.17 2.27 7.26
CA TYR A 125 -3.78 3.40 7.97
C TYR A 125 -2.73 4.38 8.53
N THR A 126 -1.67 3.85 9.13
CA THR A 126 -0.57 4.67 9.68
C THR A 126 0.14 5.44 8.56
N PHE A 127 0.37 4.79 7.42
CA PHE A 127 0.96 5.41 6.24
C PHE A 127 0.10 6.55 5.70
N LEU A 128 -1.20 6.32 5.50
CA LEU A 128 -2.14 7.36 5.06
C LEU A 128 -2.21 8.54 6.04
N SER A 129 -2.25 8.25 7.33
CA SER A 129 -2.29 9.28 8.38
C SER A 129 -0.99 10.07 8.49
N TRP A 130 0.14 9.48 8.10
CA TRP A 130 1.43 10.16 8.02
C TRP A 130 1.50 11.10 6.81
N ILE A 131 0.98 10.69 5.64
CA ILE A 131 0.95 11.55 4.44
C ILE A 131 -0.05 12.71 4.64
N TRP A 132 -1.25 12.40 5.14
CA TRP A 132 -2.34 13.38 5.29
C TRP A 132 -2.86 13.45 6.73
N PRO A 133 -2.06 14.04 7.64
CA PRO A 133 -2.47 14.21 9.04
C PRO A 133 -3.63 15.20 9.19
N ASN A 134 -3.75 16.18 8.28
CA ASN A 134 -4.81 17.17 8.28
C ASN A 134 -5.96 16.72 7.36
N PRO A 135 -7.21 16.63 7.85
CA PRO A 135 -8.37 16.29 7.03
C PRO A 135 -8.57 17.18 5.80
N LEU A 136 -8.19 18.46 5.89
CA LEU A 136 -8.34 19.43 4.79
C LEU A 136 -7.38 19.17 3.63
N THR A 137 -6.29 18.42 3.85
CA THR A 137 -5.32 18.08 2.81
C THR A 137 -5.51 16.66 2.27
N ARG A 138 -6.45 15.89 2.84
CA ARG A 138 -6.74 14.53 2.39
C ARG A 138 -7.30 14.55 0.95
N PRO A 139 -6.98 13.55 0.14
CA PRO A 139 -7.54 13.43 -1.19
C PRO A 139 -9.04 13.11 -1.10
N THR A 140 -9.79 13.55 -2.10
CA THR A 140 -11.22 13.23 -2.21
C THR A 140 -11.42 11.72 -2.40
N TYR A 141 -10.49 11.07 -3.11
CA TYR A 141 -10.51 9.64 -3.36
C TYR A 141 -9.17 8.97 -3.05
N ILE A 142 -9.21 7.76 -2.49
CA ILE A 142 -8.05 6.86 -2.36
C ILE A 142 -8.40 5.55 -3.04
N SER A 143 -7.62 5.15 -4.04
CA SER A 143 -7.69 3.83 -4.65
C SER A 143 -6.71 2.89 -3.96
N TYR A 144 -7.20 1.72 -3.52
CA TYR A 144 -6.43 0.67 -2.87
C TYR A 144 -7.11 -0.68 -3.09
N ASP A 145 -6.36 -1.73 -3.46
CA ASP A 145 -6.89 -3.06 -3.75
C ASP A 145 -7.75 -3.61 -2.58
N ASN A 146 -7.34 -3.35 -1.34
CA ASN A 146 -7.98 -3.83 -0.12
C ASN A 146 -8.72 -2.70 0.64
N ALA A 147 -9.16 -1.67 -0.08
CA ALA A 147 -9.87 -0.50 0.44
C ALA A 147 -11.09 -0.87 1.30
N CYS A 148 -11.85 -1.90 0.93
CA CYS A 148 -13.05 -2.31 1.66
C CYS A 148 -12.74 -2.78 3.10
N LYS A 149 -11.67 -3.57 3.27
CA LYS A 149 -11.23 -4.03 4.59
C LYS A 149 -10.55 -2.89 5.36
N LEU A 150 -9.81 -2.03 4.67
CA LEU A 150 -9.25 -0.82 5.27
C LEU A 150 -10.34 0.10 5.82
N LEU A 151 -11.41 0.34 5.06
CA LEU A 151 -12.54 1.14 5.51
C LEU A 151 -13.22 0.52 6.73
N ARG A 152 -13.47 -0.79 6.72
CA ARG A 152 -13.96 -1.51 7.91
C ARG A 152 -13.01 -1.35 9.11
N HIS A 153 -11.71 -1.43 8.89
CA HIS A 153 -10.71 -1.23 9.95
C HIS A 153 -10.79 0.17 10.54
N ILE A 154 -10.85 1.22 9.71
CA ILE A 154 -10.99 2.62 10.15
C ILE A 154 -12.27 2.80 10.97
N VAL A 155 -13.42 2.36 10.47
CA VAL A 155 -14.71 2.51 11.16
C VAL A 155 -14.73 1.79 12.51
N THR A 156 -14.11 0.62 12.60
CA THR A 156 -14.15 -0.22 13.81
C THR A 156 -13.09 0.14 14.84
N GLN A 157 -11.87 0.43 14.41
CA GLN A 157 -10.72 0.67 15.29
C GLN A 157 -10.45 2.16 15.56
N HIS A 158 -10.85 3.04 14.64
CA HIS A 158 -10.60 4.49 14.70
C HIS A 158 -11.91 5.26 14.64
N PHE A 159 -12.81 4.96 15.59
CA PHE A 159 -14.12 5.59 15.67
C PHE A 159 -14.01 7.12 15.76
N GLY A 160 -14.77 7.82 14.91
CA GLY A 160 -14.78 9.28 14.85
C GLY A 160 -13.68 9.87 13.97
N ASP A 161 -12.86 9.05 13.29
CA ASP A 161 -11.93 9.57 12.29
C ASP A 161 -12.68 10.26 11.15
N GLN A 162 -12.14 11.39 10.73
CA GLN A 162 -12.67 12.22 9.66
C GLN A 162 -12.44 11.62 8.27
N TRP A 163 -11.71 10.51 8.13
CA TRP A 163 -11.44 9.85 6.84
C TRP A 163 -12.73 9.59 6.08
N ILE A 164 -13.75 9.05 6.76
CA ILE A 164 -15.04 8.69 6.18
C ILE A 164 -15.86 9.93 5.75
N GLN A 165 -15.54 11.10 6.31
CA GLN A 165 -16.26 12.35 6.04
C GLN A 165 -15.70 13.09 4.82
N VAL A 166 -14.39 12.99 4.57
CA VAL A 166 -13.69 13.79 3.56
C VAL A 166 -13.10 12.99 2.41
N THR A 167 -12.95 11.66 2.57
CA THR A 167 -12.32 10.79 1.58
C THR A 167 -13.16 9.57 1.31
N ARG A 168 -13.28 9.23 0.03
CA ARG A 168 -13.87 7.98 -0.45
C ARG A 168 -12.77 6.97 -0.78
N PHE A 169 -12.95 5.73 -0.35
CA PHE A 169 -12.00 4.65 -0.63
C PHE A 169 -12.54 3.78 -1.75
N LEU A 170 -11.81 3.63 -2.84
CA LEU A 170 -12.19 2.83 -4.01
C LEU A 170 -11.33 1.58 -4.07
N VAL A 171 -11.95 0.43 -4.36
CA VAL A 171 -11.20 -0.78 -4.69
C VAL A 171 -10.86 -0.81 -6.18
N ASP A 172 -9.79 -1.53 -6.55
CA ASP A 172 -9.53 -1.79 -7.96
C ASP A 172 -10.65 -2.63 -8.59
N THR A 173 -10.73 -2.62 -9.92
CA THR A 173 -11.82 -3.32 -10.61
C THR A 173 -11.80 -4.83 -10.46
N TRP A 174 -10.62 -5.43 -10.42
CA TRP A 174 -10.48 -6.88 -10.34
C TRP A 174 -10.93 -7.37 -8.97
N HIS A 175 -10.52 -6.69 -7.90
CA HIS A 175 -10.99 -6.90 -6.55
C HIS A 175 -12.51 -6.73 -6.47
N TYR A 176 -13.05 -5.65 -7.04
CA TYR A 176 -14.49 -5.39 -7.04
C TYR A 176 -15.27 -6.54 -7.67
N ILE A 177 -14.87 -6.99 -8.88
CA ILE A 177 -15.55 -8.08 -9.60
C ILE A 177 -15.61 -9.36 -8.75
N ASN A 178 -14.55 -9.67 -8.01
CA ASN A 178 -14.47 -10.88 -7.19
C ASN A 178 -15.29 -10.79 -5.89
N HIS A 179 -15.54 -9.59 -5.36
CA HIS A 179 -16.20 -9.38 -4.06
C HIS A 179 -17.64 -8.83 -4.14
N VAL A 180 -18.07 -8.35 -5.31
CA VAL A 180 -19.35 -7.62 -5.48
C VAL A 180 -20.58 -8.42 -5.04
N ALA A 181 -20.53 -9.75 -5.08
CA ALA A 181 -21.67 -10.61 -4.77
C ALA A 181 -21.98 -10.71 -3.26
N ASP A 182 -20.97 -10.61 -2.40
CA ASP A 182 -21.09 -10.95 -0.98
C ASP A 182 -20.71 -9.82 -0.02
N ASP A 183 -20.23 -8.67 -0.52
CA ASP A 183 -19.73 -7.57 0.30
C ASP A 183 -20.45 -6.23 0.03
N ASP A 184 -21.43 -5.91 0.89
CA ASP A 184 -22.15 -4.63 0.86
C ASP A 184 -21.24 -3.41 1.02
N VAL A 185 -20.13 -3.53 1.75
CA VAL A 185 -19.17 -2.42 1.91
C VAL A 185 -18.44 -2.17 0.59
N CYS A 186 -18.01 -3.21 -0.12
CA CYS A 186 -17.44 -3.05 -1.46
C CYS A 186 -18.44 -2.37 -2.39
N ARG A 187 -19.69 -2.83 -2.40
CA ARG A 187 -20.73 -2.38 -3.35
C ARG A 187 -21.20 -0.95 -3.10
N VAL A 188 -21.36 -0.57 -1.83
CA VAL A 188 -21.90 0.74 -1.46
C VAL A 188 -20.80 1.77 -1.24
N TRP A 189 -19.69 1.36 -0.63
CA TRP A 189 -18.67 2.29 -0.16
C TRP A 189 -17.37 2.32 -0.97
N CYS A 190 -17.08 1.26 -1.73
CA CYS A 190 -15.83 1.16 -2.48
C CYS A 190 -15.98 0.93 -3.99
N ASN A 191 -17.18 1.13 -4.53
CA ASN A 191 -17.44 0.94 -5.96
C ASN A 191 -16.63 1.94 -6.81
N PRO A 192 -15.72 1.48 -7.68
CA PRO A 192 -14.91 2.36 -8.52
C PRO A 192 -15.68 2.98 -9.69
N VAL A 193 -16.86 2.45 -10.06
CA VAL A 193 -17.68 2.93 -11.18
C VAL A 193 -19.17 2.87 -10.83
N PRO A 194 -19.68 3.85 -10.06
CA PRO A 194 -21.11 3.94 -9.78
C PRO A 194 -21.88 4.41 -11.01
N MET A 195 -22.59 3.47 -11.65
CA MET A 195 -23.45 3.74 -12.81
C MET A 195 -24.82 4.32 -12.42
N ASP A 196 -25.07 4.50 -11.12
CA ASP A 196 -26.32 5.04 -10.56
C ASP A 196 -26.31 6.57 -10.42
N GLY A 197 -25.25 7.24 -10.90
CA GLY A 197 -25.09 8.68 -10.83
C GLY A 197 -24.69 9.19 -9.43
N SER A 198 -24.38 8.32 -8.48
CA SER A 198 -23.96 8.73 -7.13
C SER A 198 -22.57 9.39 -7.09
N GLN A 199 -21.75 9.19 -8.13
CA GLN A 199 -20.42 9.82 -8.27
C GLN A 199 -20.16 10.16 -9.76
N PRO A 200 -20.77 11.22 -10.30
CA PRO A 200 -20.62 11.59 -11.71
C PRO A 200 -19.17 11.94 -12.06
N ASP A 201 -18.39 12.42 -11.09
CA ASP A 201 -16.99 12.82 -11.25
C ASP A 201 -16.06 11.65 -11.65
N LEU A 202 -16.48 10.40 -11.42
CA LEU A 202 -15.67 9.21 -11.70
C LEU A 202 -15.85 8.70 -13.14
N VAL A 203 -16.85 9.19 -13.88
CA VAL A 203 -17.23 8.69 -15.20
C VAL A 203 -17.33 9.85 -16.20
N LEU A 204 -16.57 9.77 -17.28
CA LEU A 204 -16.66 10.68 -18.43
C LEU A 204 -17.45 10.03 -19.56
N GLU A 205 -18.23 10.83 -20.28
CA GLU A 205 -18.85 10.41 -21.52
C GLU A 205 -17.91 10.70 -22.70
N LYS A 206 -17.53 9.68 -23.46
CA LYS A 206 -16.69 9.76 -24.65
C LYS A 206 -17.44 9.26 -25.86
N ARG A 207 -17.50 10.06 -26.93
CA ARG A 207 -18.07 9.58 -28.21
C ARG A 207 -17.06 8.72 -28.96
N ASP A 208 -17.50 7.58 -29.47
CA ASP A 208 -16.72 6.77 -30.41
C ASP A 208 -16.71 7.38 -31.82
N ILE A 209 -15.93 6.77 -32.71
CA ILE A 209 -15.85 7.13 -34.13
C ILE A 209 -17.17 6.98 -34.88
N ASN A 210 -18.13 6.24 -34.32
CA ASN A 210 -19.45 5.99 -34.87
C ASN A 210 -20.52 6.93 -34.28
N GLY A 211 -20.13 7.86 -33.39
CA GLY A 211 -21.01 8.83 -32.74
C GLY A 211 -21.75 8.31 -31.51
N ASN A 212 -21.53 7.05 -31.09
CA ASN A 212 -22.13 6.49 -29.88
C ASN A 212 -21.44 7.03 -28.63
N LEU A 213 -22.22 7.33 -27.60
CA LEU A 213 -21.70 7.74 -26.29
C LEU A 213 -21.29 6.49 -25.50
N HIS A 214 -20.02 6.43 -25.10
CA HIS A 214 -19.47 5.43 -24.20
C HIS A 214 -19.05 6.08 -22.91
N GLN A 215 -19.37 5.46 -21.78
CA GLN A 215 -18.88 5.90 -20.49
C GLN A 215 -17.49 5.32 -20.25
N THR A 216 -16.52 6.17 -19.95
CA THR A 216 -15.14 5.81 -19.60
C THR A 216 -14.80 6.32 -18.21
N ARG A 217 -13.83 5.71 -17.54
CA ARG A 217 -13.33 6.23 -16.26
C ARG A 217 -12.66 7.58 -16.48
N ALA A 218 -12.82 8.44 -15.48
CA ALA A 218 -12.26 9.78 -15.45
C ALA A 218 -10.84 9.82 -14.84
N PHE A 219 -10.34 8.70 -14.33
CA PHE A 219 -9.08 8.58 -13.57
C PHE A 219 -8.31 7.32 -13.98
N ASN A 220 -7.01 7.28 -13.62
CA ASN A 220 -6.13 6.16 -13.88
C ASN A 220 -5.71 5.47 -12.57
N MET A 221 -6.19 4.26 -12.33
CA MET A 221 -5.75 3.41 -11.20
C MET A 221 -4.45 2.65 -11.51
N GLU A 222 -4.06 2.56 -12.79
CA GLU A 222 -2.86 1.84 -13.23
C GLU A 222 -1.58 2.64 -13.00
N THR A 223 -1.64 3.88 -12.51
CA THR A 223 -0.45 4.69 -12.24
C THR A 223 0.51 3.99 -11.29
N ALA A 224 -0.05 3.37 -10.25
CA ALA A 224 0.72 2.61 -9.27
C ALA A 224 1.49 1.45 -9.92
N GLU A 225 0.82 0.70 -10.81
CA GLU A 225 1.44 -0.37 -11.58
C GLU A 225 2.49 0.13 -12.57
N GLN A 226 2.25 1.28 -13.21
CA GLN A 226 3.22 1.90 -14.12
C GLN A 226 4.50 2.31 -13.37
N PHE A 227 4.38 2.88 -12.17
CA PHE A 227 5.52 3.21 -11.34
C PHE A 227 6.24 1.97 -10.83
N ASN A 228 5.49 0.96 -10.37
CA ASN A 228 6.03 -0.32 -9.93
C ASN A 228 6.83 -1.03 -11.03
N SER A 229 6.32 -1.00 -12.26
CA SER A 229 7.00 -1.51 -13.46
C SER A 229 8.25 -0.69 -13.81
N TRP A 230 8.21 0.64 -13.61
CA TRP A 230 9.39 1.48 -13.78
C TRP A 230 10.47 1.18 -12.72
N LEU A 231 10.07 0.97 -11.47
CA LEU A 231 10.96 0.60 -10.36
C LEU A 231 11.64 -0.77 -10.56
N ASP A 232 11.01 -1.72 -11.25
CA ASP A 232 11.59 -3.06 -11.49
C ASP A 232 12.96 -3.00 -12.17
N ARG A 233 13.23 -1.95 -12.96
CA ARG A 233 14.51 -1.70 -13.62
C ARG A 233 15.66 -1.50 -12.63
N TYR A 234 15.34 -1.06 -11.41
CA TYR A 234 16.29 -0.75 -10.34
C TYR A 234 16.28 -1.80 -9.23
N LYS A 235 15.42 -2.82 -9.31
CA LYS A 235 15.24 -3.84 -8.27
C LYS A 235 16.58 -4.46 -7.85
N GLY A 236 17.36 -4.98 -8.80
CA GLY A 236 18.65 -5.61 -8.49
C GLY A 236 19.65 -4.69 -7.79
N LEU A 237 19.58 -3.37 -8.02
CA LEU A 237 20.38 -2.37 -7.34
C LEU A 237 19.90 -2.17 -5.89
N LEU A 238 18.59 -1.96 -5.71
CA LEU A 238 17.96 -1.71 -4.41
C LEU A 238 18.14 -2.88 -3.44
N GLU A 239 18.08 -4.11 -3.94
CA GLU A 239 18.23 -5.32 -3.12
C GLU A 239 19.63 -5.51 -2.51
N GLN A 240 20.64 -4.82 -3.06
CA GLN A 240 22.04 -4.96 -2.67
C GLN A 240 22.55 -3.80 -1.80
N MET A 241 21.67 -2.89 -1.41
CA MET A 241 22.03 -1.68 -0.67
C MET A 241 21.85 -1.83 0.84
N THR A 242 22.76 -1.19 1.59
CA THR A 242 22.50 -0.95 3.03
C THR A 242 21.24 -0.10 3.20
N ALA A 243 20.58 -0.18 4.35
CA ALA A 243 19.32 0.53 4.57
C ALA A 243 19.37 2.04 4.30
N THR A 244 20.46 2.71 4.70
CA THR A 244 20.63 4.15 4.43
C THR A 244 20.78 4.43 2.94
N SER A 245 21.58 3.64 2.23
CA SER A 245 21.76 3.78 0.79
C SER A 245 20.48 3.46 0.02
N HIS A 246 19.77 2.41 0.44
CA HIS A 246 18.47 2.04 -0.11
C HIS A 246 17.49 3.20 0.00
N ASP A 247 17.36 3.81 1.18
CA ASP A 247 16.37 4.87 1.41
C ASP A 247 16.69 6.14 0.64
N PHE A 248 17.98 6.50 0.58
CA PHE A 248 18.45 7.59 -0.25
C PHE A 248 18.15 7.36 -1.73
N VAL A 249 18.47 6.17 -2.26
CA VAL A 249 18.25 5.85 -3.68
C VAL A 249 16.77 5.74 -3.99
N MET A 250 15.96 5.10 -3.15
CA MET A 250 14.51 5.05 -3.31
C MET A 250 13.90 6.45 -3.37
N HIS A 251 14.28 7.33 -2.45
CA HIS A 251 13.81 8.70 -2.46
C HIS A 251 14.25 9.46 -3.72
N THR A 252 15.47 9.23 -4.19
CA THR A 252 15.98 9.82 -5.44
C THR A 252 15.22 9.32 -6.66
N LEU A 253 14.92 8.02 -6.73
CA LEU A 253 14.12 7.42 -7.81
C LEU A 253 12.69 7.98 -7.82
N PHE A 254 12.10 8.23 -6.65
CA PHE A 254 10.81 8.91 -6.53
C PHE A 254 10.85 10.32 -7.14
N MET A 255 11.86 11.12 -6.82
CA MET A 255 12.00 12.48 -7.38
C MET A 255 12.22 12.46 -8.90
N LEU A 256 13.10 11.59 -9.40
CA LEU A 256 13.36 11.44 -10.84
C LEU A 256 12.13 10.97 -11.61
N TYR A 257 11.34 10.06 -11.02
CA TYR A 257 10.08 9.66 -11.64
C TYR A 257 9.08 10.81 -11.65
N GLY A 258 9.03 11.62 -10.58
CA GLY A 258 8.22 12.84 -10.53
C GLY A 258 8.56 13.81 -11.66
N GLU A 259 9.83 14.12 -11.86
CA GLU A 259 10.31 14.95 -12.98
C GLU A 259 9.88 14.37 -14.34
N MET A 260 10.05 13.06 -14.53
CA MET A 260 9.64 12.38 -15.76
C MET A 260 8.12 12.41 -15.98
N VAL A 261 7.32 12.40 -14.92
CA VAL A 261 5.86 12.53 -15.02
C VAL A 261 5.47 13.98 -15.33
N GLU A 262 6.11 14.95 -14.69
CA GLU A 262 5.90 16.38 -14.96
C GLU A 262 6.18 16.74 -16.42
N GLU A 263 7.19 16.15 -17.05
CA GLU A 263 7.48 16.36 -18.48
C GLU A 263 6.41 15.77 -19.42
N ARG A 264 5.55 14.87 -18.94
CA ARG A 264 4.53 14.18 -19.75
C ARG A 264 3.14 14.82 -19.67
N ILE A 265 2.88 15.60 -18.62
CA ILE A 265 1.57 16.23 -18.33
C ILE A 265 1.55 17.68 -18.79
#